data_AF-A0A227J3N5-F1
#
_entry.id   AF-A0A227J3N5-F1
#
_cell.length_a   1.000
_cell.length_b   1.000
_cell.length_c   1.000
_cell.angle_alpha   90.00
_cell.angle_beta   90.00
_cell.angle_gamma   90.00
#
_symmetry.space_group_name_H-M   'P 1'
#
loop_
_entity.id
_entity.type
_entity.pdbx_description
1 polymer ?
#
loop_
_entity_poly.entity_id
_entity_poly.type
_entity_poly.pdbx_seq_one_letter_code
_entity_poly.pdbx_strand_id
1 'polypeptide(L)'
;AIRLARGFTGRDKIMKFEGCYHGHADSLLVKAGSGALTLGQPSSPGVPADFAKHTLTATFNDLDSVRELFAANKGEIACIIVEPVAGNMNCIPPVEGFH
;
A
#
# COMPACT_ATOMS: atom_id res chain seq x y z
N ALA A 1 -5.98 8.71 9.69
CA ALA A 1 -6.11 7.24 9.61
C ALA A 1 -4.77 6.53 9.79
N ILE A 2 -3.83 6.60 8.84
CA ILE A 2 -2.55 5.84 8.89
C ILE A 2 -1.76 6.03 10.19
N ARG A 3 -1.56 7.28 10.63
CA ARG A 3 -0.85 7.57 11.89
C ARG A 3 -1.52 6.90 13.10
N LEU A 4 -2.85 6.88 13.14
CA LEU A 4 -3.62 6.23 14.20
C LEU A 4 -3.46 4.71 14.15
N ALA A 5 -3.55 4.09 12.97
CA ALA A 5 -3.35 2.66 12.81
C ALA A 5 -1.96 2.23 13.30
N ARG A 6 -0.91 2.95 12.89
CA ARG A 6 0.46 2.73 13.38
C ARG A 6 0.55 2.82 14.90
N GLY A 7 -0.01 3.88 15.48
CA GLY A 7 -0.01 4.10 16.94
C GLY A 7 -0.78 3.02 17.71
N PHE A 8 -1.88 2.50 17.13
CA PHE A 8 -2.67 1.45 17.75
C PHE A 8 -1.98 0.08 17.70
N THR A 9 -1.37 -0.27 16.57
CA THR A 9 -0.76 -1.60 16.40
C THR A 9 0.69 -1.66 16.87
N GLY A 10 1.38 -0.52 16.99
CA GLY A 10 2.83 -0.47 17.22
C GLY A 10 3.63 -0.98 16.01
N ARG A 11 3.09 -0.86 14.81
CA ARG A 11 3.67 -1.42 13.57
C ARG A 11 3.90 -0.30 12.56
N ASP A 12 4.93 -0.43 11.72
CA ASP A 12 5.34 0.65 10.83
C ASP A 12 4.78 0.53 9.41
N LYS A 13 4.64 -0.69 8.88
CA LYS A 13 4.30 -0.88 7.47
C LYS A 13 2.81 -0.64 7.21
N ILE A 14 2.52 -0.08 6.05
CA ILE A 14 1.15 0.01 5.52
C ILE A 14 1.10 -0.69 4.16
N MET A 15 -0.09 -1.14 3.77
CA MET A 15 -0.34 -1.65 2.43
C MET A 15 -1.34 -0.74 1.71
N LYS A 16 -1.04 -0.34 0.49
CA LYS A 16 -1.97 0.31 -0.45
C LYS A 16 -2.06 -0.50 -1.73
N PHE A 17 -3.00 -0.14 -2.60
CA PHE A 17 -3.15 -0.76 -3.92
C PHE A 17 -2.63 0.15 -5.02
N GLU A 18 -1.97 -0.39 -6.04
CA GLU A 18 -1.62 0.36 -7.24
C GLU A 18 -2.87 1.02 -7.87
N GLY A 19 -2.72 2.22 -8.40
CA GLY A 19 -3.82 3.02 -8.94
C GLY A 19 -4.71 3.72 -7.90
N CYS A 20 -4.79 3.21 -6.66
CA CYS A 20 -5.48 3.91 -5.57
C CYS A 20 -4.68 5.13 -5.06
N TYR A 21 -5.37 6.24 -4.84
CA TYR A 21 -4.83 7.51 -4.36
C TYR A 21 -5.52 7.95 -3.06
N HIS A 22 -4.70 8.25 -2.04
CA HIS A 22 -5.17 8.64 -0.70
C HIS A 22 -4.56 9.97 -0.24
N GLY A 23 -4.28 10.86 -1.20
CA GLY A 23 -3.57 12.11 -0.99
C GLY A 23 -2.06 11.98 -1.20
N HIS A 24 -1.36 13.10 -0.96
CA HIS A 24 0.05 13.29 -1.29
C HIS A 24 0.96 13.32 -0.05
N ALA A 25 0.62 12.53 0.99
CA ALA A 25 1.57 12.32 2.08
C ALA A 25 2.77 11.51 1.55
N ASP A 26 4.00 11.85 1.94
CA ASP A 26 5.23 11.26 1.38
C ASP A 26 5.24 9.73 1.40
N SER A 27 4.71 9.10 2.46
CA SER A 27 4.61 7.64 2.57
C SER A 27 3.63 7.00 1.57
N LEU A 28 2.84 7.78 0.84
CA LEU A 28 1.89 7.29 -0.17
C LEU A 28 2.38 7.49 -1.60
N LEU A 29 3.41 8.32 -1.79
CA LEU A 29 4.05 8.57 -3.09
C LEU A 29 5.07 7.47 -3.41
N VAL A 30 4.53 6.25 -3.50
CA VAL A 30 5.30 5.01 -3.62
C VAL A 30 4.73 4.19 -4.77
N LYS A 31 5.60 3.78 -5.70
CA LYS A 31 5.26 2.87 -6.79
C LYS A 31 5.48 1.41 -6.37
N ALA A 32 4.81 0.49 -7.05
CA ALA A 32 5.11 -0.94 -6.89
C ALA A 32 6.58 -1.19 -7.26
N GLY A 33 7.29 -1.96 -6.43
CA GLY A 33 8.63 -2.45 -6.77
C GLY A 33 8.52 -3.54 -7.83
N SER A 34 9.53 -3.70 -8.70
CA SER A 34 9.64 -4.91 -9.49
C SER A 34 9.79 -6.12 -8.56
N GLY A 35 9.07 -7.21 -8.83
CA GLY A 35 8.69 -8.31 -7.92
C GLY A 35 9.74 -9.05 -7.08
N ALA A 36 10.99 -8.58 -7.02
CA ALA A 36 12.01 -9.02 -6.06
C ALA A 36 12.26 -8.01 -4.92
N LEU A 37 11.82 -6.75 -5.06
CA LEU A 37 12.00 -5.71 -4.06
C LEU A 37 10.68 -5.46 -3.33
N THR A 38 10.57 -5.96 -2.10
CA THR A 38 9.43 -5.72 -1.20
C THR A 38 9.42 -4.31 -0.59
N LEU A 39 10.46 -3.52 -0.87
CA LEU A 39 10.60 -2.15 -0.38
C LEU A 39 10.02 -1.15 -1.38
N GLY A 40 9.16 -0.27 -0.88
CA GLY A 40 8.58 0.82 -1.65
C GLY A 40 9.66 1.74 -2.24
N GLN A 41 9.54 2.05 -3.53
CA GLN A 41 10.36 3.08 -4.18
C GLN A 41 9.56 4.38 -4.30
N PRO A 42 10.18 5.55 -4.04
CA PRO A 42 9.53 6.83 -4.30
C PRO A 42 9.03 6.94 -5.74
N SER A 43 7.82 7.46 -5.92
CA SER A 43 7.23 7.72 -7.24
C SER A 43 7.38 9.17 -7.70
N SER A 44 7.84 10.07 -6.82
CA SER A 44 7.99 11.51 -7.09
C SER A 44 9.37 12.01 -6.63
N PRO A 45 10.05 12.88 -7.41
CA PRO A 45 11.25 13.57 -6.95
C PRO A 45 10.99 14.33 -5.65
N GLY A 46 11.99 14.40 -4.78
CA GLY A 46 11.89 15.11 -3.50
C GLY A 46 11.30 14.28 -2.36
N VAL A 47 10.89 13.03 -2.59
CA VAL A 47 10.52 12.08 -1.54
C VAL A 47 11.73 11.20 -1.18
N PRO A 48 12.31 11.36 0.03
CA PRO A 48 13.34 10.45 0.53
C PRO A 48 12.91 8.97 0.52
N ALA A 49 13.85 8.08 0.22
CA ALA A 49 13.62 6.63 0.26
C ALA A 49 13.14 6.14 1.65
N ASP A 50 13.55 6.82 2.71
CA ASP A 50 13.12 6.53 4.08
C ASP A 50 11.62 6.69 4.33
N PHE A 51 10.93 7.54 3.56
CA PHE A 51 9.47 7.65 3.64
C PHE A 51 8.75 6.56 2.84
N ALA A 52 9.41 5.99 1.82
CA ALA A 52 8.82 4.98 0.95
C ALA A 52 8.98 3.54 1.49
N LYS A 53 10.04 3.26 2.26
CA LYS A 53 10.40 1.90 2.71
C LYS A 53 9.34 1.18 3.56
N HIS A 54 8.42 1.93 4.18
CA HIS A 54 7.34 1.38 5.03
C HIS A 54 6.01 1.24 4.30
N THR A 55 5.99 1.37 2.97
CA THR A 55 4.76 1.27 2.18
C THR A 55 4.90 0.13 1.19
N LEU A 56 4.00 -0.84 1.37
CA LEU A 56 3.82 -1.98 0.48
C LEU A 56 2.73 -1.63 -0.53
N THR A 57 2.94 -2.03 -1.79
CA THR A 57 1.96 -1.81 -2.87
C THR A 57 1.50 -3.17 -3.39
N ALA A 58 0.23 -3.49 -3.16
CA ALA A 58 -0.47 -4.65 -3.71
C ALA A 58 -1.18 -4.28 -5.02
N THR A 59 -1.66 -5.27 -5.75
CA THR A 59 -2.45 -5.07 -6.97
C THR A 59 -3.94 -5.08 -6.63
N PHE A 60 -4.69 -4.05 -7.05
CA PHE A 60 -6.14 -4.00 -6.84
C PHE A 60 -6.82 -5.17 -7.58
N ASN A 61 -7.83 -5.80 -6.98
CA ASN A 61 -8.46 -7.03 -7.47
C ASN A 61 -7.58 -8.30 -7.50
N ASP A 62 -6.39 -8.28 -6.90
CA ASP A 62 -5.52 -9.44 -6.76
C ASP A 62 -5.23 -9.74 -5.28
N LEU A 63 -6.00 -10.68 -4.71
CA LEU A 63 -5.82 -11.12 -3.32
C LEU A 63 -4.55 -11.93 -3.10
N ASP A 64 -3.99 -12.56 -4.13
CA ASP A 64 -2.74 -13.31 -3.99
C ASP A 64 -1.57 -12.36 -3.74
N SER A 65 -1.54 -11.20 -4.42
CA SER A 65 -0.57 -10.13 -4.12
C SER A 65 -0.63 -9.66 -2.65
N VAL A 66 -1.84 -9.59 -2.06
CA VAL A 66 -2.04 -9.25 -0.65
C VAL A 66 -1.50 -10.36 0.25
N ARG A 67 -1.84 -11.63 -0.04
CA ARG A 67 -1.41 -12.80 0.74
C ARG A 67 0.11 -12.93 0.77
N GLU A 68 0.77 -12.74 -0.38
CA GLU A 68 2.22 -12.77 -0.50
C GLU A 68 2.88 -11.68 0.36
N LEU A 69 2.39 -10.45 0.29
CA LEU A 69 2.90 -9.35 1.10
C LEU A 69 2.67 -9.58 2.60
N PHE A 70 1.53 -10.14 3.01
CA PHE A 70 1.30 -10.52 4.41
C PHE A 70 2.26 -11.61 4.88
N ALA A 71 2.49 -12.63 4.04
CA ALA A 71 3.40 -13.72 4.35
C ALA A 71 4.86 -13.25 4.52
N ALA A 72 5.28 -12.27 3.71
CA ALA A 72 6.62 -11.71 3.74
C ALA A 72 6.84 -10.65 4.84
N ASN A 73 5.79 -10.11 5.46
CA ASN A 73 5.86 -8.99 6.42
C ASN A 73 5.08 -9.30 7.71
N LYS A 74 5.18 -10.53 8.20
CA LYS A 74 4.39 -11.02 9.35
C LYS A 74 4.61 -10.15 10.59
N GLY A 75 3.51 -9.61 11.13
CA GLY A 75 3.54 -8.79 12.34
C GLY A 75 3.99 -7.34 12.14
N GLU A 76 4.28 -6.92 10.91
CA GLU A 76 4.82 -5.58 10.62
C GLU A 76 3.80 -4.61 10.00
N ILE A 77 2.65 -5.11 9.53
CA ILE A 77 1.62 -4.32 8.85
C ILE A 77 0.62 -3.75 9.86
N ALA A 78 0.53 -2.42 9.92
CA ALA A 78 -0.42 -1.68 10.75
C ALA A 78 -1.82 -1.63 10.15
N CYS A 79 -1.93 -1.38 8.84
CA CYS A 79 -3.20 -1.31 8.14
C CYS A 79 -3.06 -1.57 6.63
N ILE A 80 -4.19 -1.91 6.02
CA ILE A 80 -4.42 -1.82 4.57
C ILE A 80 -5.30 -0.59 4.34
N ILE A 81 -4.97 0.24 3.34
CA ILE A 81 -5.80 1.35 2.89
C ILE A 81 -6.21 1.10 1.44
N VAL A 82 -7.51 1.25 1.16
CA VAL A 82 -8.11 0.88 -0.13
C VAL A 82 -9.24 1.84 -0.49
N GLU A 83 -9.39 2.14 -1.78
CA GLU A 83 -10.61 2.73 -2.30
C GLU A 83 -11.62 1.59 -2.49
N PRO A 84 -12.82 1.62 -1.87
CA PRO A 84 -13.77 0.50 -1.95
C PRO A 84 -14.22 0.23 -3.39
N VAL A 85 -14.27 1.28 -4.20
CA VAL A 85 -14.31 1.28 -5.66
C VAL A 85 -13.19 2.22 -6.08
N ALA A 86 -12.23 1.75 -6.88
CA ALA A 86 -11.15 2.63 -7.33
C ALA A 86 -11.72 3.69 -8.28
N GLY A 87 -11.38 4.96 -8.05
CA GLY A 87 -11.81 6.09 -8.88
C GLY A 87 -10.64 6.86 -9.51
N ASN A 88 -9.45 6.78 -8.93
CA ASN A 88 -8.27 7.53 -9.37
C ASN A 88 -7.50 6.86 -10.53
N MET A 89 -7.87 5.63 -10.88
CA MET A 89 -7.43 4.93 -12.09
C MET A 89 -8.61 4.62 -13.01
N ASN A 90 -9.56 5.56 -13.10
CA ASN A 90 -10.93 5.37 -13.62
C ASN A 90 -11.82 4.62 -12.62
N CYS A 91 -13.09 4.39 -12.96
CA CYS A 91 -14.05 3.65 -12.13
C CYS A 91 -13.84 2.13 -12.29
N ILE A 92 -13.18 1.51 -11.30
CA ILE A 92 -12.92 0.07 -11.28
C ILE A 92 -13.56 -0.53 -10.01
N PRO A 93 -14.71 -1.21 -10.14
CA PRO A 93 -15.32 -1.94 -9.04
C PRO A 93 -14.43 -3.09 -8.52
N PRO A 94 -14.59 -3.49 -7.24
CA PRO A 94 -13.95 -4.69 -6.73
C PRO A 94 -14.54 -5.94 -7.39
N VAL A 95 -13.72 -6.96 -7.62
CA VAL A 95 -14.20 -8.29 -8.00
C VAL A 95 -14.88 -8.96 -6.80
N GLU A 96 -15.72 -9.95 -7.07
CA GLU A 96 -16.37 -10.72 -6.01
C GLU A 96 -15.33 -11.34 -5.05
N GLY A 97 -15.55 -11.16 -3.75
CA GLY A 97 -14.64 -11.63 -2.70
C GLY A 97 -13.43 -10.73 -2.44
N PHE A 98 -13.25 -9.62 -3.18
CA PHE A 98 -12.24 -8.60 -2.89
C PHE A 98 -12.82 -7.56 -1.92
N HIS A 99 -12.99 -7.92 -0.64
CA HIS A 99 -13.11 -7.07 0.57
C HIS A 99 -13.34 -7.95 1.80
#